data_AF-A0A662A9F2-F1
#
_entry.id   AF-A0A662A9F2-F1
#
_cell.length_a   1.000
_cell.length_b   1.000
_cell.length_c   1.000
_cell.angle_alpha   90.00
_cell.angle_beta   90.00
_cell.angle_gamma   90.00
#
_symmetry.space_group_name_H-M   'P 1'
#
loop_
_entity.id
_entity.type
_entity.pdbx_description
1 polymer ?
#
loop_
_entity_poly.entity_id
_entity_poly.type
_entity_poly.pdbx_seq_one_letter_code
_entity_poly.pdbx_strand_id
1 'polypeptide(L)'
;MTTDGGFLIMSDGTNVLTYLNPDGYKVARKLNVTQNGYAVDYLNELEFIKGYIYANVWVKNYIVKIDTASGNVVGILNLTPFFEEAKNINPGIDVMNGIAYDSISGNLFITGKMWPHIYELDFYH
;
A
#
# COMPACT_ATOMS: atom_id res chain seq x y z
N MET A 1 6.26 -3.65 -4.05
CA MET A 1 7.38 -2.69 -4.24
C MET A 1 6.82 -1.49 -4.99
N THR A 2 7.32 -0.29 -4.74
CA THR A 2 6.96 0.94 -5.49
C THR A 2 8.21 1.80 -5.69
N THR A 3 8.08 3.02 -6.23
CA THR A 3 9.22 3.94 -6.41
C THR A 3 8.81 5.39 -6.20
N ASP A 4 9.71 6.18 -5.61
CA ASP A 4 9.58 7.65 -5.56
C ASP A 4 10.23 8.35 -6.78
N GLY A 5 10.68 7.56 -7.78
CA GLY A 5 11.42 8.02 -8.95
C GLY A 5 12.94 8.05 -8.77
N GLY A 6 13.45 8.00 -7.54
CA GLY A 6 14.88 7.91 -7.23
C GLY A 6 15.31 6.56 -6.65
N PHE A 7 14.48 6.00 -5.76
CA PHE A 7 14.70 4.72 -5.10
C PHE A 7 13.56 3.75 -5.40
N LEU A 8 13.90 2.46 -5.40
CA LEU A 8 12.91 1.40 -5.27
C LEU A 8 12.60 1.21 -3.79
N ILE A 9 11.33 1.08 -3.45
CA ILE A 9 10.86 0.94 -2.07
C ILE A 9 10.19 -0.41 -1.93
N MET A 10 10.78 -1.27 -1.11
CA MET A 10 10.39 -2.66 -0.94
C MET A 10 9.83 -2.90 0.45
N SER A 11 8.77 -3.70 0.51
CA SER A 11 8.34 -4.36 1.74
C SER A 11 8.70 -5.85 1.65
N ASP A 12 9.02 -6.44 2.79
CA ASP A 12 9.26 -7.87 2.98
C ASP A 12 8.27 -8.51 3.97
N GLY A 13 7.16 -7.84 4.27
CA GLY A 13 6.17 -8.29 5.26
C GLY A 13 6.47 -7.85 6.69
N THR A 14 7.65 -7.30 6.98
CA THR A 14 7.95 -6.68 8.28
C THR A 14 7.41 -5.25 8.34
N ASN A 15 7.54 -4.62 9.50
CA ASN A 15 7.31 -3.18 9.64
C ASN A 15 8.40 -2.30 9.03
N VAL A 16 9.40 -2.84 8.33
CA VAL A 16 10.50 -2.07 7.77
C VAL A 16 10.38 -1.98 6.25
N LEU A 17 10.26 -0.76 5.74
CA LEU A 17 10.37 -0.48 4.31
C LEU A 17 11.83 -0.23 3.95
N THR A 18 12.32 -0.94 2.94
CA THR A 18 13.71 -0.86 2.49
C THR A 18 13.79 -0.08 1.18
N TYR A 19 14.55 1.01 1.19
CA TYR A 19 14.88 1.80 0.02
C TYR A 19 16.13 1.22 -0.62
N LEU A 20 16.05 0.90 -1.90
CA LEU A 20 17.11 0.30 -2.71
C LEU A 20 17.52 1.28 -3.82
N ASN A 21 18.82 1.41 -4.05
CA ASN A 21 19.30 2.06 -5.26
C ASN A 21 18.86 1.21 -6.48
N PRO A 22 18.28 1.81 -7.52
CA PRO A 22 17.88 1.06 -8.72
C PRO A 22 19.10 0.41 -9.40
N ASP A 23 20.27 1.08 -9.31
CA ASP A 23 21.54 0.55 -9.79
C ASP A 23 22.12 -0.47 -8.80
N GLY A 24 21.88 -1.74 -9.07
CA GLY A 24 22.46 -2.86 -8.33
C GLY A 24 21.77 -3.20 -7.01
N TYR A 25 20.60 -2.61 -6.74
CA TYR A 25 19.70 -3.00 -5.64
C TYR A 25 20.32 -2.98 -4.23
N LYS A 26 21.32 -2.13 -4.02
CA LYS A 26 21.94 -1.96 -2.70
C LYS A 26 21.03 -1.15 -1.79
N VAL A 27 20.92 -1.59 -0.53
CA VAL A 27 20.17 -0.89 0.52
C VAL A 27 20.74 0.52 0.72
N ALA A 28 19.90 1.52 0.50
CA ALA A 28 20.21 2.94 0.70
C ALA A 28 19.72 3.42 2.08
N ARG A 29 18.50 3.03 2.46
CA ARG A 29 17.83 3.45 3.69
C ARG A 29 16.82 2.40 4.14
N LYS A 30 16.54 2.38 5.44
CA LYS A 30 15.42 1.65 6.03
C LYS A 30 14.48 2.64 6.72
N LEU A 31 13.18 2.37 6.64
CA LEU A 31 12.12 3.16 7.25
C LEU A 31 11.25 2.25 8.12
N ASN A 32 11.29 2.46 9.43
CA ASN A 32 10.42 1.73 10.36
C ASN A 32 9.02 2.34 10.32
N VAL A 33 8.01 1.53 10.07
CA VAL A 33 6.62 1.96 10.01
C VAL A 33 5.98 1.76 11.37
N THR A 34 5.36 2.81 11.89
CA THR A 34 4.66 2.75 13.17
C THR A 34 3.31 3.47 13.15
N GLN A 35 2.41 3.03 14.02
CA GLN A 35 1.16 3.70 14.30
C GLN A 35 1.04 3.85 15.82
N ASN A 36 0.89 5.10 16.29
CA ASN A 36 0.82 5.42 17.72
C ASN A 36 1.99 4.83 18.53
N GLY A 37 3.19 4.77 17.94
CA GLY A 37 4.40 4.23 18.56
C GLY A 37 4.55 2.70 18.48
N TYR A 38 3.59 1.98 17.92
CA TYR A 38 3.65 0.53 17.74
C TYR A 38 4.01 0.17 16.30
N ALA A 39 4.80 -0.88 16.10
CA ALA A 39 5.16 -1.38 14.78
C ALA A 39 3.91 -1.81 13.99
N VAL A 40 3.90 -1.52 12.69
CA VAL A 40 2.87 -2.00 11.77
C VAL A 40 3.50 -3.05 10.86
N ASP A 41 3.33 -4.32 11.20
CA ASP A 41 3.81 -5.45 10.41
C ASP A 41 2.85 -5.79 9.26
N TYR A 42 3.22 -6.81 8.47
CA TYR A 42 2.44 -7.37 7.38
C TYR A 42 2.19 -6.37 6.24
N LEU A 43 3.06 -5.38 6.10
CA LEU A 43 3.08 -4.50 4.94
C LEU A 43 3.31 -5.36 3.69
N ASN A 44 2.56 -5.12 2.62
CA ASN A 44 2.65 -5.95 1.43
C ASN A 44 2.71 -5.09 0.16
N GLU A 45 1.60 -4.98 -0.58
CA GLU A 45 1.54 -4.11 -1.75
C GLU A 45 1.80 -2.65 -1.35
N LEU A 46 2.60 -1.93 -2.13
CA LEU A 46 2.97 -0.54 -1.87
C LEU A 46 2.65 0.31 -3.09
N GLU A 47 2.26 1.57 -2.88
CA GLU A 47 2.20 2.60 -3.90
C GLU A 47 2.70 3.95 -3.37
N PHE A 48 3.60 4.61 -4.11
CA PHE A 48 4.09 5.94 -3.75
C PHE A 48 3.23 7.01 -4.39
N ILE A 49 2.59 7.84 -3.57
CA ILE A 49 1.66 8.87 -4.03
C ILE A 49 1.99 10.18 -3.32
N LYS A 50 2.46 11.16 -4.10
CA LYS A 50 2.68 12.55 -3.66
C LYS A 50 3.47 12.68 -2.34
N GLY A 51 4.55 11.90 -2.18
CA GLY A 51 5.42 11.98 -1.00
C GLY A 51 5.07 11.01 0.13
N TYR A 52 3.99 10.24 0.00
CA TYR A 52 3.55 9.23 0.95
C TYR A 52 3.61 7.83 0.36
N ILE A 53 3.79 6.83 1.22
CA ILE A 53 3.65 5.43 0.82
C ILE A 53 2.30 4.92 1.30
N TYR A 54 1.54 4.36 0.39
CA TYR A 54 0.31 3.64 0.66
C TYR A 54 0.62 2.16 0.69
N ALA A 55 0.28 1.49 1.79
CA ALA A 55 0.59 0.08 1.95
C ALA A 55 -0.65 -0.72 2.34
N ASN A 56 -0.87 -1.85 1.65
CA ASN A 56 -1.77 -2.88 2.16
C ASN A 56 -1.16 -3.48 3.42
N VAL A 57 -1.99 -3.72 4.43
CA VAL A 57 -1.65 -4.58 5.56
C VAL A 57 -2.28 -5.94 5.31
N TRP A 58 -1.47 -6.96 5.08
CA TRP A 58 -1.94 -8.30 4.75
C TRP A 58 -2.92 -8.83 5.81
N VAL A 59 -3.91 -9.60 5.35
CA VAL A 59 -5.11 -10.04 6.09
C VAL A 59 -6.01 -8.94 6.68
N LYS A 60 -5.75 -7.66 6.38
CA LYS A 60 -6.63 -6.54 6.71
C LYS A 60 -7.28 -5.96 5.47
N ASN A 61 -8.45 -5.36 5.65
CA ASN A 61 -9.22 -4.70 4.59
C ASN A 61 -9.01 -3.18 4.61
N TYR A 62 -7.79 -2.74 4.86
CA TYR A 62 -7.44 -1.32 4.84
C TYR A 62 -6.03 -1.08 4.29
N ILE A 63 -5.84 0.13 3.77
CA ILE A 63 -4.54 0.68 3.37
C ILE A 63 -4.10 1.70 4.41
N VAL A 64 -2.82 1.70 4.77
CA VAL A 64 -2.20 2.76 5.59
C VAL A 64 -1.50 3.79 4.71
N LYS A 65 -1.69 5.09 5.02
CA LYS A 65 -0.91 6.21 4.46
C LYS A 65 0.27 6.48 5.39
N ILE A 66 1.47 6.25 4.90
CA ILE A 66 2.72 6.33 5.67
C ILE A 66 3.48 7.58 5.23
N ASP A 67 3.81 8.42 6.20
CA ASP A 67 4.71 9.55 6.02
C ASP A 67 6.14 9.07 5.79
N THR A 68 6.76 9.47 4.68
CA THR A 68 8.09 8.95 4.27
C THR A 68 9.24 9.57 5.06
N ALA A 69 9.01 10.70 5.74
CA ALA A 69 10.01 11.34 6.58
C ALA A 69 10.12 10.62 7.94
N SER A 70 9.00 10.36 8.59
CA SER A 70 8.93 9.81 9.95
C SER A 70 8.66 8.30 10.02
N GLY A 71 8.03 7.72 9.01
CA GLY A 71 7.53 6.34 9.05
C GLY A 71 6.20 6.19 9.81
N ASN A 72 5.60 7.29 10.25
CA ASN A 72 4.33 7.24 10.96
C ASN A 72 3.16 7.03 9.99
N VAL A 73 2.22 6.20 10.39
CA VAL A 73 0.90 6.11 9.75
C VAL A 73 0.13 7.39 10.07
N VAL A 74 -0.22 8.15 9.03
CA VAL A 74 -0.94 9.43 9.12
C VAL A 74 -2.37 9.34 8.59
N GLY A 75 -2.77 8.20 8.04
CA GLY A 75 -4.12 7.97 7.56
C GLY A 75 -4.41 6.50 7.31
N ILE A 76 -5.69 6.15 7.32
CA ILE A 76 -6.17 4.80 7.00
C ILE A 76 -7.32 4.94 6.00
N LEU A 77 -7.22 4.20 4.90
CA LEU A 77 -8.31 4.03 3.94
C LEU A 77 -8.97 2.67 4.18
N ASN A 78 -10.21 2.68 4.68
CA ASN A 78 -10.97 1.46 4.94
C ASN A 78 -11.66 0.97 3.67
N LEU A 79 -11.36 -0.26 3.26
CA LEU A 79 -11.85 -0.88 2.04
C LEU A 79 -12.74 -2.10 2.31
N THR A 80 -13.17 -2.28 3.55
CA THR A 80 -14.09 -3.36 3.95
C THR A 80 -15.32 -3.44 3.04
N PRO A 81 -16.00 -2.33 2.67
CA PRO A 81 -17.17 -2.42 1.79
C PRO A 81 -16.88 -3.10 0.44
N PHE A 82 -15.73 -2.78 -0.18
CA PHE A 82 -15.34 -3.36 -1.47
C PHE A 82 -14.93 -4.83 -1.36
N PHE A 83 -14.31 -5.22 -0.24
CA PHE A 83 -14.00 -6.62 0.04
C PHE A 83 -15.29 -7.44 0.20
N GLU A 84 -16.26 -6.95 0.98
CA GLU A 84 -17.54 -7.64 1.18
C GLU A 84 -18.34 -7.74 -0.12
N GLU A 85 -18.38 -6.68 -0.93
CA GLU A 85 -18.99 -6.70 -2.26
C GLU A 85 -18.34 -7.77 -3.15
N ALA A 86 -17.01 -7.76 -3.24
CA ALA A 86 -16.26 -8.76 -4.01
C ALA A 86 -16.49 -10.19 -3.50
N LYS A 87 -16.59 -10.38 -2.17
CA LYS A 87 -16.84 -11.70 -1.55
C LYS A 87 -18.22 -12.24 -1.86
N ASN A 88 -19.23 -11.35 -1.89
CA ASN A 88 -20.60 -11.72 -2.24
C ASN A 88 -20.71 -12.19 -3.70
N ILE A 89 -19.94 -11.60 -4.61
CA ILE A 89 -19.90 -11.99 -6.02
C ILE A 89 -19.09 -13.28 -6.21
N ASN A 90 -17.91 -13.36 -5.59
CA ASN A 90 -17.03 -14.52 -5.64
C ASN A 90 -16.63 -14.94 -4.22
N PRO A 91 -17.28 -15.96 -3.63
CA PRO A 91 -16.89 -16.49 -2.32
C PRO A 91 -15.45 -17.03 -2.29
N GLY A 92 -14.83 -17.28 -3.45
CA GLY A 92 -13.44 -17.71 -3.59
C GLY A 92 -12.41 -16.58 -3.61
N ILE A 93 -12.78 -15.31 -3.42
CA ILE A 93 -11.77 -14.24 -3.30
C ILE A 93 -10.83 -14.49 -2.11
N ASP A 94 -9.62 -13.98 -2.24
CA ASP A 94 -8.59 -13.94 -1.21
C ASP A 94 -8.35 -12.47 -0.78
N VAL A 95 -7.23 -12.21 -0.12
CA VAL A 95 -6.86 -10.91 0.45
C VAL A 95 -6.83 -9.76 -0.56
N MET A 96 -7.06 -8.57 -0.03
CA MET A 96 -6.77 -7.31 -0.72
C MET A 96 -5.28 -7.24 -1.13
N ASN A 97 -5.02 -6.93 -2.40
CA ASN A 97 -3.69 -6.79 -2.98
C ASN A 97 -3.78 -6.03 -4.31
N GLY A 98 -2.93 -5.04 -4.50
CA GLY A 98 -2.96 -4.18 -5.68
C GLY A 98 -3.49 -2.79 -5.32
N ILE A 99 -2.60 -1.81 -5.44
CA ILE A 99 -2.87 -0.37 -5.36
C ILE A 99 -2.15 0.24 -6.56
N ALA A 100 -2.83 1.10 -7.31
CA ALA A 100 -2.19 1.89 -8.36
C ALA A 100 -2.75 3.31 -8.36
N TYR A 101 -1.91 4.30 -8.64
CA TYR A 101 -2.32 5.70 -8.71
C TYR A 101 -2.12 6.26 -10.11
N ASP A 102 -3.18 6.84 -10.67
CA ASP A 102 -3.05 7.64 -11.90
C ASP A 102 -2.81 9.11 -11.53
N SER A 103 -1.59 9.57 -11.78
CA SER A 103 -1.20 10.97 -11.53
C SER A 103 -1.90 11.98 -12.43
N ILE A 104 -2.47 11.57 -13.58
CA ILE A 104 -3.14 12.45 -14.53
C ILE A 104 -4.57 12.75 -14.06
N SER A 105 -5.37 11.70 -13.81
CA SER A 105 -6.74 11.87 -13.29
C SER A 105 -6.77 12.18 -11.80
N GLY A 106 -5.79 11.70 -11.04
CA GLY A 106 -5.77 11.75 -9.59
C GLY A 106 -6.51 10.59 -8.92
N ASN A 107 -6.94 9.59 -9.68
CA ASN A 107 -7.73 8.47 -9.15
C ASN A 107 -6.86 7.34 -8.61
N LEU A 108 -7.41 6.62 -7.63
CA LEU A 108 -6.79 5.45 -7.04
C LEU A 108 -7.51 4.19 -7.54
N PHE A 109 -6.73 3.22 -8.00
CA PHE A 109 -7.23 1.90 -8.39
C PHE A 109 -6.87 0.88 -7.33
N ILE A 110 -7.85 0.10 -6.89
CA ILE A 110 -7.67 -0.95 -5.89
C ILE A 110 -8.29 -2.27 -6.36
N THR A 111 -7.69 -3.38 -5.93
CA THR A 111 -8.23 -4.72 -6.17
C THR A 111 -7.71 -5.72 -5.12
N GLY A 112 -7.87 -7.01 -5.39
CA GLY A 112 -7.35 -8.08 -4.58
C GLY A 112 -7.16 -9.38 -5.32
N LYS A 113 -6.57 -10.35 -4.63
CA LYS A 113 -6.31 -11.66 -5.19
C LYS A 113 -7.62 -12.37 -5.49
N MET A 114 -7.81 -12.73 -6.76
CA MET A 114 -9.03 -13.35 -7.29
C MET A 114 -10.30 -12.49 -7.15
N TRP A 115 -10.16 -11.18 -6.95
CA TRP A 115 -11.31 -10.29 -6.95
C TRP A 115 -11.95 -10.23 -8.35
N PRO A 116 -13.28 -10.14 -8.44
CA PRO A 116 -13.98 -10.08 -9.72
C PRO A 116 -13.81 -8.72 -10.43
N HIS A 117 -13.41 -7.68 -9.69
CA HIS A 117 -13.35 -6.30 -10.16
C HIS A 117 -12.08 -5.56 -9.70
N ILE A 118 -11.73 -4.53 -10.48
CA ILE A 118 -10.85 -3.44 -10.07
C ILE A 118 -11.75 -2.25 -9.83
N TYR A 119 -11.60 -1.59 -8.69
CA TYR A 119 -12.37 -0.40 -8.34
C TYR A 119 -11.52 0.84 -8.61
N GLU A 120 -12.11 1.81 -9.28
CA GLU A 120 -11.57 3.16 -9.42
C GLU A 120 -12.23 4.04 -8.35
N LEU A 121 -11.41 4.73 -7.57
CA LEU A 121 -11.86 5.59 -6.48
C LEU A 121 -11.48 7.04 -6.77
N ASP A 122 -12.46 7.94 -6.62
CA ASP A 122 -12.19 9.35 -6.48
C ASP A 122 -11.33 9.55 -5.22
N PHE A 123 -10.09 9.99 -5.44
CA PHE A 123 -9.07 9.96 -4.40
C PHE A 123 -8.53 11.34 -4.08
N TYR A 124 -9.02 11.88 -2.96
CA TYR A 124 -8.53 13.15 -2.40
C TYR A 124 -7.34 12.85 -1.49
N HIS A 125 -6.15 13.23 -1.96
CA HIS A 125 -4.87 12.98 -1.29
C HIS A 125 -4.66 13.83 -0.03
#